data_AF-A0A2V8XBH0-F1
#
_entry.id   AF-A0A2V8XBH0-F1
#
_cell.length_a   1.000
_cell.length_b   1.000
_cell.length_c   1.000
_cell.angle_alpha   90.00
_cell.angle_beta   90.00
_cell.angle_gamma   90.00
#
_symmetry.space_group_name_H-M   'P 1'
#
loop_
_entity.id
_entity.type
_entity.pdbx_description
1 polymer ?
#
loop_
_entity_poly.entity_id
_entity_poly.type
_entity_poly.pdbx_seq_one_letter_code
_entity_poly.pdbx_strand_id
1 'polypeptide(L)'
;LNEVVVGGTKLMGLKLMAIDLSAVGNACGQKIDGILGVDLLAKLGATIDMKRQLVHVTTASENRGNALAAEMKSEMRRCLNAFNESDEKTFTECLDPKIVLFTVGAELYGREQAIGYFRERYFHQKPAARLEIQESAFHPIGEAVWYEYQFTIESARGVLRGRGMAMCRKSDGHWRMASMHHSVVEFEPAAVASQN
;
A
#
# COMPACT_ATOMS: atom_id res chain seq x y z
N LEU A 1 1.54 -39.40 0.88
CA LEU A 1 2.26 -38.42 1.72
C LEU A 1 1.21 -37.70 2.56
N ASN A 2 1.28 -37.79 3.89
CA ASN A 2 0.29 -37.15 4.76
C ASN A 2 0.52 -35.64 4.89
N GLU A 3 1.76 -35.22 4.70
CA GLU A 3 2.22 -33.84 4.84
C GLU A 3 3.32 -33.55 3.82
N VAL A 4 3.27 -32.36 3.20
CA VAL A 4 4.35 -31.77 2.41
C VAL A 4 4.50 -30.31 2.85
N VAL A 5 5.73 -29.86 3.12
CA VAL A 5 6.02 -28.47 3.48
C VAL A 5 6.80 -27.80 2.34
N VAL A 6 6.30 -26.67 1.84
CA VAL A 6 6.94 -25.85 0.81
C VAL A 6 6.93 -24.40 1.27
N GLY A 7 8.09 -23.76 1.40
CA GLY A 7 8.19 -22.34 1.77
C GLY A 7 7.50 -21.99 3.10
N GLY A 8 7.44 -22.92 4.06
CA GLY A 8 6.74 -22.75 5.34
C GLY A 8 5.22 -23.04 5.30
N THR A 9 4.64 -23.27 4.11
CA THR A 9 3.25 -23.68 3.96
C THR A 9 3.12 -25.19 4.10
N LYS A 10 2.30 -25.64 5.05
CA LYS A 10 2.01 -27.06 5.31
C LYS A 10 0.79 -27.51 4.51
N LEU A 11 0.98 -28.45 3.61
CA LEU A 11 -0.09 -29.06 2.81
C LEU A 11 -0.43 -30.44 3.35
N MET A 12 -1.71 -30.66 3.66
CA MET A 12 -2.21 -31.91 4.24
C MET A 12 -3.05 -32.70 3.22
N GLY A 13 -2.99 -34.04 3.31
CA GLY A 13 -3.86 -34.92 2.52
C GLY A 13 -3.60 -34.89 1.01
N LEU A 14 -2.35 -34.61 0.60
CA LEU A 14 -1.97 -34.55 -0.80
C LEU A 14 -1.97 -35.94 -1.44
N LYS A 15 -2.86 -36.12 -2.42
CA LYS A 15 -2.87 -37.28 -3.31
C LYS A 15 -2.00 -36.96 -4.52
N LEU A 16 -0.78 -37.48 -4.53
CA LEU A 16 0.12 -37.39 -5.67
C LEU A 16 0.00 -38.70 -6.46
N MET A 17 -0.31 -38.59 -7.75
CA MET A 17 -0.18 -39.74 -8.65
C MET A 17 1.29 -39.83 -9.07
N ALA A 18 1.95 -40.93 -8.71
CA ALA A 18 3.27 -41.24 -9.22
C ALA A 18 3.10 -42.11 -10.47
N ILE A 19 3.55 -41.60 -11.61
CA ILE A 19 3.65 -42.35 -12.86
C ILE A 19 5.12 -42.33 -13.24
N ASP A 20 5.67 -43.45 -13.72
CA ASP A 20 7.02 -43.47 -14.28
C ASP A 20 7.03 -42.68 -15.60
N LEU A 21 7.81 -41.60 -15.63
CA LEU A 21 7.91 -40.69 -16.78
C LEU A 21 9.14 -40.98 -17.64
N SER A 22 9.92 -42.01 -17.32
CA SER A 22 11.17 -42.35 -18.03
C SER A 22 10.94 -42.58 -19.52
N ALA A 23 9.85 -43.25 -19.88
CA ALA A 23 9.49 -43.49 -21.29
C ALA A 23 9.23 -42.17 -22.05
N VAL A 24 8.53 -41.22 -21.42
CA VAL A 24 8.24 -39.90 -22.01
C VAL A 24 9.53 -39.08 -22.09
N GLY A 25 10.34 -39.07 -21.03
CA GLY A 25 11.61 -38.35 -21.02
C GLY A 25 12.58 -38.84 -22.09
N ASN A 26 12.69 -40.16 -22.27
CA ASN A 26 13.50 -40.77 -23.32
C ASN A 26 13.00 -40.38 -24.73
N ALA A 27 11.69 -40.37 -24.95
CA ALA A 27 11.10 -39.98 -26.23
C ALA A 27 11.30 -38.48 -26.54
N CYS A 28 11.27 -37.62 -25.52
CA CYS A 28 11.47 -36.17 -25.66
C CYS A 28 12.95 -35.74 -25.59
N GLY A 29 13.88 -36.69 -25.35
CA GLY A 29 15.31 -36.40 -25.20
C GLY A 29 15.66 -35.54 -23.97
N GLN A 30 14.78 -35.49 -22.97
CA GLN A 30 14.96 -34.69 -21.75
C GLN A 30 14.50 -35.46 -20.52
N LYS A 31 15.22 -35.32 -19.41
CA LYS A 31 14.80 -35.90 -18.13
C LYS A 31 13.55 -35.18 -17.63
N ILE A 32 12.51 -35.95 -17.28
CA ILE A 32 11.30 -35.42 -16.63
C ILE A 32 11.29 -35.94 -15.19
N ASP A 33 11.61 -35.08 -14.23
CA ASP A 33 11.68 -35.45 -12.81
C ASP A 33 10.29 -35.61 -12.15
N GLY A 34 9.24 -35.09 -12.77
CA GLY A 34 7.88 -35.21 -12.27
C GLY A 34 6.89 -34.32 -13.03
N ILE A 35 5.60 -34.52 -12.74
CA ILE A 35 4.52 -33.64 -13.21
C ILE A 35 3.94 -32.94 -11.99
N LEU A 36 3.84 -31.61 -12.06
CA LEU A 36 3.20 -30.80 -11.03
C LEU A 36 1.79 -30.43 -11.48
N GLY A 37 0.79 -30.84 -10.70
CA GLY A 37 -0.61 -30.53 -10.98
C GLY A 37 -0.93 -29.05 -10.83
N VAL A 38 -1.79 -28.53 -11.70
CA VAL A 38 -2.29 -27.14 -11.62
C VAL A 38 -3.08 -26.87 -10.33
N ASP A 39 -3.72 -27.91 -9.78
CA ASP A 39 -4.43 -27.85 -8.50
C ASP A 39 -3.47 -27.68 -7.31
N LEU A 40 -2.30 -28.33 -7.36
CA LEU A 40 -1.25 -28.18 -6.36
C LEU A 40 -0.63 -26.78 -6.44
N LEU A 41 -0.35 -26.28 -7.65
CA LEU A 41 0.10 -24.90 -7.85
C LEU A 41 -0.91 -23.88 -7.28
N ALA A 42 -2.21 -24.10 -7.52
CA ALA A 42 -3.26 -23.25 -6.96
C ALA A 42 -3.32 -23.31 -5.43
N LYS A 43 -3.23 -24.50 -4.83
CA LYS A 43 -3.19 -24.67 -3.35
C LYS A 43 -1.98 -24.04 -2.70
N LEU A 44 -0.86 -23.99 -3.42
CA LEU A 44 0.36 -23.32 -2.98
C LEU A 44 0.30 -21.79 -3.13
N GLY A 45 -0.70 -21.24 -3.83
CA GLY A 45 -0.68 -19.83 -4.21
C GLY A 45 0.53 -19.50 -5.11
N ALA A 46 0.93 -20.45 -5.95
CA ALA A 46 2.10 -20.33 -6.79
C ALA A 46 1.78 -19.57 -8.09
N THR A 47 2.62 -18.60 -8.42
CA THR A 47 2.60 -17.88 -9.70
C THR A 47 3.84 -18.25 -10.49
N ILE A 48 3.67 -18.57 -11.78
CA ILE A 48 4.77 -18.89 -12.70
C ILE A 48 4.91 -17.77 -13.72
N ASP A 49 6.04 -17.06 -13.68
CA ASP A 49 6.44 -16.12 -14.74
C ASP A 49 7.35 -16.86 -15.73
N MET A 50 6.76 -17.30 -16.84
CA MET A 50 7.47 -18.05 -17.88
C MET A 50 8.54 -17.22 -18.60
N LYS A 51 8.36 -15.89 -18.70
CA LYS A 51 9.31 -15.01 -19.40
C LYS A 51 10.57 -14.80 -18.55
N ARG A 52 10.40 -14.67 -17.24
CA ARG A 52 11.51 -14.49 -16.29
C ARG A 52 12.04 -15.81 -15.72
N GLN A 53 11.39 -16.93 -16.02
CA GLN A 53 11.71 -18.25 -15.49
C GLN A 53 11.66 -18.28 -13.95
N LEU A 54 10.65 -17.66 -13.36
CA LEU A 54 10.47 -17.55 -11.91
C LEU A 54 9.19 -18.25 -11.46
N VAL A 55 9.29 -18.98 -10.34
CA VAL A 55 8.13 -19.49 -9.59
C VAL A 55 8.11 -18.79 -8.25
N HIS A 56 7.03 -18.07 -7.97
CA HIS A 56 6.79 -17.41 -6.69
C HIS A 56 5.68 -18.14 -5.94
N VAL A 57 5.94 -18.58 -4.71
CA VAL A 57 4.96 -19.21 -3.84
C VAL A 57 4.55 -18.19 -2.79
N THR A 58 3.31 -17.71 -2.87
CA THR A 58 2.80 -16.71 -1.93
C THR A 58 2.72 -17.31 -0.54
N THR A 59 3.44 -16.74 0.41
CA THR A 59 3.46 -17.20 1.80
C THR A 59 2.22 -16.76 2.56
N ALA A 60 1.89 -17.46 3.66
CA ALA A 60 0.82 -17.02 4.56
C ALA A 60 1.05 -15.60 5.12
N SER A 61 2.33 -15.23 5.30
CA SER A 61 2.73 -13.87 5.73
C SER A 61 2.41 -12.83 4.67
N GLU A 62 2.68 -13.10 3.40
CA GLU A 62 2.34 -12.21 2.29
C GLU A 62 0.83 -12.06 2.11
N ASN A 63 0.07 -13.15 2.23
CA ASN A 63 -1.39 -13.09 2.19
C ASN A 63 -1.97 -12.23 3.32
N ARG A 64 -1.48 -12.42 4.55
CA ARG A 64 -1.86 -11.59 5.70
C ARG A 64 -1.50 -10.12 5.45
N GLY A 65 -0.29 -9.87 4.95
CA GLY A 65 0.20 -8.53 4.63
C GLY A 65 -0.66 -7.83 3.58
N ASN A 66 -1.02 -8.52 2.50
CA ASN A 66 -1.90 -8.00 1.46
C ASN A 66 -3.30 -7.69 1.99
N ALA A 67 -3.86 -8.56 2.84
CA ALA A 67 -5.14 -8.31 3.50
C ALA A 67 -5.08 -7.07 4.41
N LEU A 68 -3.99 -6.91 5.17
CA LEU A 68 -3.77 -5.75 6.04
C LEU A 68 -3.69 -4.44 5.24
N ALA A 69 -2.94 -4.45 4.13
CA ALA A 69 -2.83 -3.29 3.25
C ALA A 69 -4.17 -2.94 2.57
N ALA A 70 -4.94 -3.94 2.15
CA ALA A 70 -6.26 -3.73 1.56
C ALA A 70 -7.27 -3.14 2.56
N GLU A 71 -7.28 -3.63 3.79
CA GLU A 71 -8.10 -3.09 4.88
C GLU A 71 -7.73 -1.63 5.18
N MET A 72 -6.44 -1.36 5.39
CA MET A 72 -5.92 -0.01 5.62
C MET A 72 -6.33 0.94 4.50
N LYS A 73 -6.12 0.56 3.24
CA LYS A 73 -6.50 1.37 2.07
C LYS A 73 -8.00 1.66 2.05
N SER A 74 -8.84 0.68 2.39
CA SER A 74 -10.29 0.85 2.42
C SER A 74 -10.71 1.90 3.46
N GLU A 75 -10.20 1.80 4.69
CA GLU A 75 -10.54 2.76 5.76
C GLU A 75 -9.97 4.15 5.53
N MET A 76 -8.73 4.24 5.02
CA MET A 76 -8.06 5.53 4.81
C MET A 76 -8.68 6.39 3.71
N ARG A 77 -9.56 5.83 2.86
CA ARG A 77 -10.37 6.63 1.90
C ARG A 77 -11.19 7.71 2.60
N ARG A 78 -11.68 7.45 3.82
CA ARG A 78 -12.45 8.45 4.58
C ARG A 78 -11.62 9.70 4.86
N CYS A 79 -10.31 9.54 5.03
CA CYS A 79 -9.39 10.64 5.35
C CYS A 79 -9.14 11.52 4.12
N LEU A 80 -9.04 10.91 2.93
CA LEU A 80 -8.95 11.64 1.67
C LEU A 80 -10.23 12.45 1.42
N ASN A 81 -11.40 11.84 1.63
CA ASN A 81 -12.68 12.53 1.49
C ASN A 81 -12.79 13.70 2.49
N ALA A 82 -12.45 13.46 3.76
CA ALA A 82 -12.47 14.50 4.80
C ALA A 82 -11.56 15.69 4.45
N PHE A 83 -10.36 15.43 3.89
CA PHE A 83 -9.51 16.50 3.41
C PHE A 83 -10.21 17.33 2.32
N ASN A 84 -10.73 16.65 1.29
CA ASN A 84 -11.35 17.29 0.11
C ASN A 84 -12.64 18.06 0.45
N GLU A 85 -13.34 17.65 1.50
CA GLU A 85 -14.54 18.30 2.00
C GLU A 85 -14.23 19.40 3.03
N SER A 86 -12.95 19.61 3.38
CA SER A 86 -12.52 20.45 4.50
C SER A 86 -13.17 20.06 5.84
N ASP A 87 -13.50 18.79 6.02
CA ASP A 87 -13.95 18.22 7.29
C ASP A 87 -12.74 17.98 8.20
N GLU A 88 -12.32 19.05 8.87
CA GLU A 88 -11.20 19.05 9.78
C GLU A 88 -11.38 18.03 10.92
N LYS A 89 -12.61 17.86 11.42
CA LYS A 89 -12.89 16.95 12.54
C LYS A 89 -12.60 15.51 12.14
N THR A 90 -13.18 15.05 11.03
CA THR A 90 -12.96 13.69 10.54
C THR A 90 -11.50 13.48 10.12
N PHE A 91 -10.86 14.48 9.51
CA PHE A 91 -9.44 14.38 9.16
C PHE A 91 -8.54 14.27 10.40
N THR A 92 -8.87 15.00 11.49
CA THR A 92 -8.14 14.93 12.76
C THR A 92 -8.16 13.52 13.37
N GLU A 93 -9.29 12.81 13.26
CA GLU A 93 -9.44 11.43 13.75
C GLU A 93 -8.58 10.42 12.97
N CYS A 94 -8.19 10.75 11.74
CA CYS A 94 -7.29 9.96 10.92
C CYS A 94 -5.81 10.09 11.33
N LEU A 95 -5.45 11.11 12.11
CA LEU A 95 -4.07 11.32 12.56
C LEU A 95 -3.85 10.60 13.89
N ASP A 96 -2.78 9.82 14.02
CA ASP A 96 -2.37 9.25 15.31
C ASP A 96 -2.10 10.39 16.31
N PRO A 97 -2.47 10.27 17.60
CA PRO A 97 -2.15 11.30 18.60
C PRO A 97 -0.67 11.71 18.62
N LYS A 98 0.23 10.76 18.31
CA LYS A 98 1.68 10.95 18.28
C LYS A 98 2.25 11.01 16.86
N ILE A 99 1.44 11.39 15.87
CA ILE A 99 1.89 11.47 14.48
C ILE A 99 3.17 12.31 14.34
N VAL A 100 4.07 11.89 13.46
CA VAL A 100 5.19 12.71 13.01
C VAL A 100 4.99 13.05 11.52
N LEU A 101 4.93 14.35 11.21
CA LEU A 101 4.79 14.84 9.84
C LEU A 101 6.03 15.66 9.46
N PHE A 102 6.77 15.17 8.46
CA PHE A 102 7.86 15.89 7.82
C PHE A 102 7.36 16.50 6.52
N THR A 103 7.63 17.79 6.33
CA THR A 103 7.38 18.54 5.11
C THR A 103 8.65 19.26 4.70
N VAL A 104 8.70 19.84 3.50
CA VAL A 104 9.89 20.58 3.02
C VAL A 104 10.33 21.71 3.97
N GLY A 105 9.40 22.31 4.73
CA GLY A 105 9.71 23.46 5.59
C GLY A 105 9.40 23.27 7.07
N ALA A 106 8.97 22.08 7.50
CA ALA A 106 8.57 21.85 8.89
C ALA A 106 8.63 20.38 9.28
N GLU A 107 9.01 20.16 10.54
CA GLU A 107 8.87 18.90 11.25
C GLU A 107 7.82 19.11 12.35
N LEU A 108 6.75 18.32 12.31
CA LEU A 108 5.58 18.52 13.14
C LEU A 108 5.34 17.27 13.98
N TYR A 109 5.25 17.47 15.29
CA TYR A 109 5.14 16.38 16.25
C TYR A 109 3.80 16.45 17.00
N GLY A 110 3.05 15.37 16.91
CA GLY A 110 1.74 15.23 17.52
C GLY A 110 0.60 15.77 16.67
N ARG A 111 -0.60 15.27 16.95
CA ARG A 111 -1.81 15.55 16.19
C ARG A 111 -2.13 17.03 16.07
N GLU A 112 -1.98 17.81 17.14
CA GLU A 112 -2.29 19.25 17.15
C GLU A 112 -1.45 20.05 16.16
N GLN A 113 -0.14 19.80 16.11
CA GLN A 113 0.74 20.50 15.17
C GLN A 113 0.45 20.09 13.72
N ALA A 114 0.21 18.79 13.50
CA ALA A 114 -0.12 18.27 12.18
C ALA A 114 -1.44 18.84 11.66
N ILE A 115 -2.51 18.85 12.46
CA ILE A 115 -3.79 19.43 12.03
C ILE A 115 -3.70 20.94 11.83
N GLY A 116 -2.93 21.66 12.67
CA GLY A 116 -2.68 23.08 12.49
C GLY A 116 -2.04 23.40 11.13
N TYR A 117 -1.06 22.60 10.72
CA TYR A 117 -0.43 22.73 9.39
C TYR A 117 -1.44 22.62 8.25
N PHE A 118 -2.32 21.62 8.28
CA PHE A 118 -3.33 21.42 7.24
C PHE A 118 -4.42 22.49 7.29
N ARG A 119 -4.83 22.89 8.49
CA ARG A 119 -5.82 23.95 8.73
C ARG A 119 -5.39 25.26 8.09
N GLU A 120 -4.18 25.72 8.37
CA GLU A 120 -3.65 26.99 7.87
C GLU A 120 -3.42 27.00 6.35
N ARG A 121 -3.12 25.84 5.77
CA ARG A 121 -2.68 25.72 4.39
C ARG A 121 -3.76 25.31 3.42
N TYR A 122 -4.79 24.61 3.86
CA TYR A 122 -5.73 23.93 2.96
C TYR A 122 -7.17 24.02 3.43
N PHE A 123 -7.45 23.88 4.72
CA PHE A 123 -8.81 24.01 5.22
C PHE A 123 -9.23 25.49 5.25
N HIS A 124 -10.54 25.73 5.07
CA HIS A 124 -11.16 27.07 5.00
C HIS A 124 -10.91 27.89 3.71
N GLN A 125 -10.36 27.28 2.66
CA GLN A 125 -10.30 27.92 1.34
C GLN A 125 -11.63 27.81 0.59
N LYS A 126 -11.90 28.77 -0.29
CA LYS A 126 -13.01 28.71 -1.26
C LYS A 126 -12.48 28.94 -2.67
N PRO A 127 -12.57 27.94 -3.58
CA PRO A 127 -13.05 26.57 -3.35
C PRO A 127 -12.16 25.79 -2.38
N ALA A 128 -12.68 24.68 -1.81
CA ALA A 128 -11.90 23.80 -0.96
C ALA A 128 -10.69 23.24 -1.71
N ALA A 129 -9.57 23.05 -1.01
CA ALA A 129 -8.42 22.40 -1.59
C ALA A 129 -8.75 20.93 -1.93
N ARG A 130 -8.25 20.46 -3.07
CA ARG A 130 -8.45 19.10 -3.56
C ARG A 130 -7.13 18.34 -3.57
N LEU A 131 -7.08 17.27 -2.80
CA LEU A 131 -6.00 16.30 -2.74
C LEU A 131 -6.36 15.07 -3.59
N GLU A 132 -5.42 14.68 -4.43
CA GLU A 132 -5.43 13.41 -5.15
C GLU A 132 -4.17 12.63 -4.77
N ILE A 133 -4.33 11.33 -4.53
CA ILE A 133 -3.25 10.44 -4.09
C ILE A 133 -3.23 9.21 -5.00
N GLN A 134 -2.04 8.84 -5.45
CA GLN A 134 -1.78 7.56 -6.10
C GLN A 134 -0.82 6.75 -5.23
N GLU A 135 -1.34 5.78 -4.47
CA GLU A 135 -0.52 4.92 -3.62
C GLU A 135 0.20 3.81 -4.41
N SER A 136 1.38 3.44 -3.93
CA SER A 136 2.20 2.35 -4.46
C SER A 136 3.04 1.73 -3.34
N ALA A 137 3.68 0.59 -3.66
CA ALA A 137 4.68 -0.04 -2.78
C ALA A 137 4.20 -0.21 -1.32
N PHE A 138 3.19 -1.05 -1.10
CA PHE A 138 2.71 -1.34 0.25
C PHE A 138 3.62 -2.36 0.94
N HIS A 139 4.05 -2.03 2.16
CA HIS A 139 4.96 -2.82 2.97
C HIS A 139 4.36 -3.04 4.36
N PRO A 140 3.72 -4.20 4.58
CA PRO A 140 3.25 -4.61 5.90
C PRO A 140 4.44 -4.85 6.84
N ILE A 141 4.43 -4.22 8.01
CA ILE A 141 5.46 -4.33 9.05
C ILE A 141 4.76 -4.61 10.38
N GLY A 142 4.69 -5.88 10.77
CA GLY A 142 3.85 -6.30 11.90
C GLY A 142 2.38 -5.97 11.64
N GLU A 143 1.80 -5.10 12.47
CA GLU A 143 0.41 -4.62 12.36
C GLU A 143 0.31 -3.20 11.76
N ALA A 144 1.41 -2.68 11.21
CA ALA A 144 1.45 -1.41 10.50
C ALA A 144 1.64 -1.64 9.00
N VAL A 145 1.29 -0.64 8.20
CA VAL A 145 1.53 -0.63 6.76
C VAL A 145 2.28 0.65 6.41
N TRP A 146 3.48 0.50 5.89
CA TRP A 146 4.25 1.59 5.28
C TRP A 146 3.98 1.59 3.77
N TYR A 147 3.81 2.75 3.16
CA TYR A 147 3.58 2.85 1.72
C TYR A 147 4.07 4.16 1.14
N GLU A 148 4.35 4.14 -0.16
CA GLU A 148 4.72 5.30 -0.95
C GLU A 148 3.49 5.85 -1.69
N TYR A 149 3.51 7.12 -2.02
CA TYR A 149 2.49 7.71 -2.89
C TYR A 149 3.00 8.93 -3.63
N GLN A 150 2.35 9.23 -4.74
CA GLN A 150 2.38 10.54 -5.36
C GLN A 150 1.14 11.31 -4.95
N PHE A 151 1.26 12.62 -4.79
CA PHE A 151 0.11 13.45 -4.49
C PHE A 151 0.10 14.74 -5.31
N THR A 152 -1.12 15.20 -5.61
CA THR A 152 -1.40 16.52 -6.16
C THR A 152 -2.36 17.23 -5.21
N ILE A 153 -2.04 18.47 -4.82
CA ILE A 153 -2.95 19.34 -4.07
C ILE A 153 -3.25 20.57 -4.93
N GLU A 154 -4.48 20.69 -5.37
CA GLU A 154 -5.02 21.91 -5.97
C GLU A 154 -5.61 22.78 -4.87
N SER A 155 -5.25 24.06 -4.86
CA SER A 155 -5.67 25.00 -3.81
C SER A 155 -5.76 26.42 -4.38
N ALA A 156 -6.27 27.36 -3.58
CA ALA A 156 -6.26 28.78 -3.94
C ALA A 156 -4.84 29.34 -4.15
N ARG A 157 -3.80 28.66 -3.64
CA ARG A 157 -2.40 29.05 -3.80
C ARG A 157 -1.79 28.57 -5.11
N GLY A 158 -2.43 27.62 -5.79
CA GLY A 158 -1.88 26.94 -6.96
C GLY A 158 -1.91 25.41 -6.81
N VAL A 159 -1.15 24.76 -7.68
CA VAL A 159 -1.07 23.30 -7.77
C VAL A 159 0.28 22.82 -7.21
N LEU A 160 0.21 21.98 -6.19
CA LEU A 160 1.37 21.36 -5.55
C LEU A 160 1.45 19.89 -5.96
N ARG A 161 2.58 19.47 -6.56
CA ARG A 161 2.86 18.07 -6.86
C ARG A 161 4.03 17.57 -6.02
N GLY A 162 3.87 16.39 -5.45
CA GLY A 162 4.87 15.85 -4.53
C GLY A 162 4.86 14.34 -4.44
N ARG A 163 5.80 13.84 -3.66
CA ARG A 163 5.89 12.44 -3.27
C ARG A 163 5.81 12.34 -1.77
N GLY A 164 5.07 11.34 -1.32
CA GLY A 164 4.89 11.06 0.09
C GLY A 164 5.25 9.63 0.46
N MET A 165 5.58 9.47 1.72
CA MET A 165 5.67 8.18 2.40
C MET A 165 4.81 8.28 3.65
N ALA A 166 3.97 7.28 3.90
CA ALA A 166 3.19 7.22 5.13
C ALA A 166 3.31 5.85 5.78
N MET A 167 3.21 5.85 7.10
CA MET A 167 3.00 4.65 7.88
C MET A 167 1.67 4.77 8.59
N CYS A 168 0.78 3.81 8.35
CA CYS A 168 -0.49 3.69 9.04
C CYS A 168 -0.44 2.52 10.02
N ARG A 169 -1.16 2.64 11.13
CA ARG A 169 -1.36 1.56 12.10
C ARG A 169 -2.75 1.67 12.71
N LYS A 170 -3.26 0.57 13.27
CA LYS A 170 -4.47 0.64 14.08
C LYS A 170 -4.17 1.23 15.46
N SER A 171 -5.02 2.17 15.88
CA SER A 171 -5.07 2.70 17.24
C SER A 171 -6.54 2.81 17.63
N ASP A 172 -6.91 2.21 18.76
CA ASP A 172 -8.31 2.14 19.23
C ASP A 172 -9.27 1.55 18.19
N GLY A 173 -8.82 0.52 17.46
CA GLY A 173 -9.62 -0.15 16.44
C GLY A 173 -9.72 0.58 15.09
N HIS A 174 -9.10 1.75 14.93
CA HIS A 174 -9.15 2.53 13.70
C HIS A 174 -7.78 2.67 13.06
N TRP A 175 -7.70 2.57 11.74
CA TRP A 175 -6.49 2.96 11.02
C TRP A 175 -6.24 4.46 11.15
N ARG A 176 -5.00 4.81 11.52
CA ARG A 176 -4.52 6.18 11.65
C ARG A 176 -3.12 6.32 11.04
N MET A 177 -2.84 7.50 10.49
CA MET A 177 -1.52 7.90 10.01
C MET A 177 -0.60 8.13 11.22
N ALA A 178 0.40 7.28 11.39
CA ALA A 178 1.40 7.36 12.45
C ALA A 178 2.62 8.19 12.04
N SER A 179 2.98 8.18 10.75
CA SER A 179 3.98 9.08 10.22
C SER A 179 3.68 9.44 8.77
N MET A 180 4.09 10.64 8.37
CA MET A 180 4.00 11.12 7.01
C MET A 180 5.27 11.90 6.67
N HIS A 181 5.79 11.72 5.47
CA HIS A 181 6.89 12.51 4.95
C HIS A 181 6.53 12.99 3.55
N HIS A 182 6.52 14.30 3.35
CA HIS A 182 6.20 14.94 2.08
C HIS A 182 7.41 15.67 1.53
N SER A 183 7.80 15.28 0.32
CA SER A 183 8.72 16.01 -0.53
C SER A 183 7.95 16.73 -1.63
N VAL A 184 8.33 17.97 -1.93
CA VAL A 184 7.76 18.72 -3.06
C VAL A 184 8.61 18.46 -4.29
N VAL A 185 7.95 18.11 -5.39
CA VAL A 185 8.58 17.99 -6.70
C VAL A 185 8.39 19.30 -7.46
N GLU A 186 7.18 19.84 -7.43
CA GLU A 186 6.81 21.02 -8.20
C GLU A 186 5.70 21.81 -7.49
N PHE A 187 5.78 23.14 -7.55
CA PHE A 187 4.70 24.02 -7.13
C PHE A 187 4.46 25.07 -8.20
N GLU A 188 3.27 25.03 -8.80
CA GLU A 188 2.80 26.00 -9.79
C GLU A 188 1.87 27.00 -9.07
N PRO A 189 2.33 28.24 -8.81
CA PRO A 189 1.51 29.21 -8.09
C PRO A 189 0.29 29.62 -8.94
N ALA A 190 -0.82 29.93 -8.27
CA ALA A 190 -1.98 30.50 -8.94
C ALA A 190 -1.59 31.84 -9.62
N ALA A 191 -2.07 32.06 -10.84
CA ALA A 191 -1.82 33.30 -11.56
C ALA A 191 -2.36 34.48 -10.75
N VAL A 192 -1.50 35.46 -10.46
CA VAL A 192 -1.96 36.73 -9.87
C VAL A 192 -2.81 37.41 -10.93
N ALA A 193 -4.11 37.55 -10.68
CA ALA A 193 -4.96 38.37 -11.52
C ALA A 193 -4.39 39.80 -11.48
N SER A 194 -3.77 40.22 -12.58
CA SER A 194 -3.39 41.61 -12.79
C SER A 194 -4.65 42.45 -12.75
N GLN A 195 -4.85 43.19 -11.66
CA GLN A 195 -5.86 44.23 -11.59
C GLN A 195 -5.41 45.36 -12.51
N ASN A 196 -6.05 45.47 -13.68
CA ASN A 196 -6.07 46.70 -14.49
C ASN A 196 -7.35 47.46 -14.18
#